data_AF-A0A4Q0P976-F1
#
_entry.id   AF-A0A4Q0P976-F1
#
_cell.length_a   1.000
_cell.length_b   1.000
_cell.length_c   1.000
_cell.angle_alpha   90.00
_cell.angle_beta   90.00
_cell.angle_gamma   90.00
#
_symmetry.space_group_name_H-M   'P 1'
#
loop_
_entity.id
_entity.type
_entity.pdbx_description
1 polymer ?
#
loop_
_entity_poly.entity_id
_entity_poly.type
_entity_poly.pdbx_seq_one_letter_code
_entity_poly.pdbx_strand_id
1 'polypeptide(L)'
;MNFSNENHFLNTIDDLRRRHQFSENELQKLEHLKTTPILSLAYTDVGGFDLKNGSFSNEGQTGTYKLKISYLSSKNAQQKVTGFIPNTVEDL
;
A
#
# COMPACT_ATOMS: atom_id res chain seq x y z
N MET A 1 10.62 21.84 10.08
CA MET A 1 10.29 20.90 8.99
C MET A 1 10.06 19.53 9.62
N ASN A 2 8.82 19.03 9.60
CA ASN A 2 8.45 17.77 10.25
C ASN A 2 8.79 16.58 9.34
N PHE A 3 10.02 16.08 9.43
CA PHE A 3 10.51 14.88 8.73
C PHE A 3 10.00 13.55 9.33
N SER A 4 9.08 13.59 10.29
CA SER A 4 8.65 12.41 11.04
C SER A 4 7.72 11.48 10.26
N ASN A 5 6.98 11.99 9.26
CA ASN A 5 6.00 11.20 8.52
C ASN A 5 6.66 10.30 7.45
N GLU A 6 7.71 10.77 6.77
CA GLU A 6 8.41 9.97 5.75
C GLU A 6 8.98 8.67 6.34
N ASN A 7 9.59 8.74 7.53
CA ASN A 7 10.15 7.56 8.19
C ASN A 7 9.07 6.54 8.61
N HIS A 8 7.88 6.99 9.02
CA HIS A 8 6.81 6.08 9.42
C HIS A 8 6.31 5.24 8.23
N PHE A 9 6.06 5.87 7.08
CA PHE A 9 5.61 5.15 5.89
C PHE A 9 6.67 4.18 5.36
N LEU A 10 7.94 4.60 5.34
CA LEU A 10 9.04 3.75 4.91
C LEU A 10 9.21 2.51 5.80
N ASN A 11 9.12 2.68 7.12
CA ASN A 11 9.17 1.56 8.07
C ASN A 11 7.98 0.61 7.89
N THR A 12 6.77 1.13 7.71
CA THR A 12 5.58 0.29 7.46
C THR A 12 5.70 -0.46 6.14
N ILE A 13 6.19 0.17 5.07
CA ILE A 13 6.44 -0.51 3.79
C ILE A 13 7.49 -1.62 3.95
N ASP A 14 8.58 -1.37 4.69
CA ASP A 14 9.61 -2.40 4.91
C ASP A 14 9.07 -3.58 5.74
N ASP A 15 8.31 -3.30 6.81
CA ASP A 15 7.65 -4.32 7.63
C ASP A 15 6.67 -5.16 6.80
N LEU A 16 5.83 -4.50 6.00
CA LEU A 16 4.92 -5.20 5.08
C LEU A 16 5.68 -6.05 4.08
N ARG A 17 6.77 -5.54 3.50
CA ARG A 17 7.63 -6.27 2.56
C ARG A 17 8.28 -7.51 3.17
N ARG A 18 8.55 -7.50 4.48
CA ARG A 18 9.06 -8.67 5.20
C ARG A 18 7.97 -9.69 5.51
N ARG A 19 6.76 -9.21 5.84
CA ARG A 19 5.63 -10.07 6.22
C ARG A 19 4.90 -10.69 5.03
N HIS A 20 4.99 -10.06 3.86
CA HIS A 20 4.24 -10.46 2.68
C HIS A 20 5.11 -10.56 1.45
N GLN A 21 4.79 -11.51 0.57
CA GLN A 21 5.43 -11.56 -0.74
C GLN A 21 4.77 -10.55 -1.69
N PHE A 22 5.56 -9.59 -2.13
CA PHE A 22 5.21 -8.67 -3.20
C PHE A 22 5.81 -9.16 -4.52
N SER A 23 5.06 -9.02 -5.60
CA SER A 23 5.56 -9.30 -6.95
C SER A 23 6.61 -8.26 -7.36
N GLU A 24 7.50 -8.58 -8.31
CA GLU A 24 8.50 -7.61 -8.82
C GLU A 24 7.87 -6.28 -9.28
N ASN A 25 6.74 -6.34 -9.99
CA ASN A 25 5.98 -5.16 -10.39
C ASN A 25 5.48 -4.31 -9.20
N GLU A 26 5.17 -4.94 -8.08
CA GLU A 26 4.71 -4.25 -6.87
C GLU A 26 5.90 -3.64 -6.12
N LEU A 27 7.03 -4.35 -6.07
CA LEU A 27 8.28 -3.84 -5.51
C LEU A 27 8.76 -2.59 -6.25
N GLN A 28 8.75 -2.59 -7.59
CA GLN A 28 9.12 -1.42 -8.37
C GLN A 28 8.20 -0.22 -8.09
N LYS A 29 6.90 -0.46 -7.92
CA LYS A 29 5.96 0.59 -7.51
C LYS A 29 6.27 1.09 -6.10
N LEU A 30 6.53 0.20 -5.15
CA LEU A 30 6.88 0.57 -3.77
C LEU A 30 8.16 1.41 -3.72
N GLU A 31 9.20 1.03 -4.47
CA GLU A 31 10.43 1.84 -4.55
C GLU A 31 10.17 3.21 -5.16
N HIS A 32 9.36 3.30 -6.20
CA HIS A 32 8.94 4.59 -6.74
C HIS A 32 8.18 5.41 -5.69
N LEU A 33 7.30 4.78 -4.90
CA LEU A 33 6.55 5.44 -3.84
C LEU A 33 7.44 6.01 -2.75
N LYS A 34 8.56 5.36 -2.42
CA LYS A 34 9.56 5.90 -1.47
C LYS A 34 10.16 7.24 -1.93
N THR A 35 10.17 7.50 -3.23
CA THR A 35 10.67 8.76 -3.82
C THR A 35 9.57 9.82 -4.01
N THR A 36 8.32 9.48 -3.70
CA THR A 36 7.16 10.38 -3.82
C THR A 36 6.58 10.71 -2.44
N PRO A 37 5.96 11.90 -2.26
CA PRO A 37 5.30 12.21 -1.02
C PRO A 37 4.07 11.31 -0.82
N ILE A 38 4.19 10.39 0.14
CA ILE A 38 3.08 9.55 0.60
C ILE A 38 2.19 10.40 1.51
N LEU A 39 0.91 10.45 1.18
CA LEU A 39 -0.10 11.17 1.95
C LEU A 39 -0.71 10.28 3.03
N SER A 40 -0.96 9.01 2.72
CA SER A 40 -1.57 8.07 3.64
C SER A 40 -1.25 6.63 3.24
N LEU A 41 -1.15 5.76 4.24
CA LEU A 41 -1.00 4.31 4.07
C LEU A 41 -2.00 3.63 5.01
N ALA A 42 -2.79 2.72 4.46
CA ALA A 42 -3.71 1.88 5.23
C ALA A 42 -3.46 0.41 4.88
N TYR A 43 -3.33 -0.42 5.91
CA TYR A 43 -3.14 -1.86 5.79
C TYR A 43 -4.18 -2.57 6.64
N THR A 44 -4.68 -3.70 6.14
CA THR A 44 -5.55 -4.60 6.90
C THR A 44 -5.13 -6.05 6.72
N ASP A 45 -5.14 -6.80 7.81
CA ASP A 45 -4.88 -8.23 7.82
C ASP A 45 -6.15 -9.03 7.53
N VAL A 46 -7.30 -8.50 7.99
CA VAL A 46 -8.64 -9.10 7.89
C VAL A 46 -9.50 -8.25 6.94
N GLY A 47 -10.19 -8.88 6.00
CA GLY A 47 -10.96 -8.19 4.97
C GLY A 47 -10.10 -7.55 3.89
N GLY A 48 -10.54 -6.41 3.35
CA GLY A 48 -9.82 -5.67 2.32
C GLY A 48 -10.47 -4.34 1.92
N PHE A 49 -9.73 -3.53 1.17
CA PHE A 49 -10.18 -2.27 0.59
C PHE A 49 -10.70 -2.49 -0.83
N ASP A 50 -11.92 -2.05 -1.12
CA ASP A 50 -12.54 -2.17 -2.43
C ASP A 50 -11.81 -1.35 -3.50
N LEU A 51 -11.57 -1.96 -4.67
CA LEU A 51 -10.90 -1.30 -5.81
C LEU A 51 -11.67 -0.09 -6.33
N LYS A 52 -13.00 -0.16 -6.36
CA LYS A 52 -13.83 0.86 -7.03
C LYS A 52 -14.06 2.08 -6.16
N ASN A 53 -14.30 1.87 -4.86
CA ASN A 53 -14.67 2.96 -3.95
C ASN A 53 -13.65 3.20 -2.84
N GLY A 54 -12.67 2.30 -2.66
CA GLY A 54 -11.67 2.43 -1.60
C GLY A 54 -12.22 2.22 -0.18
N SER A 55 -13.46 1.74 -0.07
CA SER A 55 -14.13 1.40 1.19
C SER A 55 -13.55 0.12 1.77
N PHE A 56 -13.34 0.10 3.08
CA PHE A 56 -12.98 -1.12 3.79
C PHE A 56 -14.19 -2.07 3.86
N SER A 57 -13.97 -3.35 3.60
CA SER A 57 -14.94 -4.42 3.74
C SER A 57 -14.33 -5.56 4.55
N ASN A 58 -15.02 -5.98 5.59
CA ASN A 58 -14.55 -7.03 6.49
C ASN A 58 -14.72 -8.43 5.87
N GLU A 59 -15.69 -8.58 4.97
CA GLU A 59 -15.80 -9.74 4.10
C GLU A 59 -14.79 -9.55 2.97
N GLY A 60 -13.62 -10.19 3.10
CA GLY A 60 -12.57 -10.15 2.09
C GLY A 60 -13.08 -10.72 0.77
N GLN A 61 -13.62 -9.86 -0.09
CA GLN A 61 -14.13 -10.24 -1.39
C GLN A 61 -12.98 -10.31 -2.41
N THR A 62 -13.13 -11.21 -3.38
CA THR A 62 -12.24 -11.31 -4.53
C THR A 62 -12.18 -9.96 -5.26
N GLY A 63 -11.01 -9.31 -5.28
CA GLY A 63 -10.83 -7.97 -5.87
C GLY A 63 -10.66 -6.83 -4.86
N THR A 64 -10.49 -7.14 -3.57
CA THR A 64 -10.10 -6.16 -2.55
C THR A 64 -8.59 -6.17 -2.29
N TYR A 65 -8.04 -5.02 -1.90
CA TYR A 65 -6.63 -4.83 -1.57
C TYR A 65 -6.39 -4.88 -0.07
N LYS A 66 -5.31 -5.53 0.38
CA LYS A 66 -4.94 -5.48 1.81
C LYS A 66 -4.17 -4.21 2.16
N LEU A 67 -3.43 -3.66 1.20
CA LEU A 67 -2.63 -2.46 1.37
C LEU A 67 -3.10 -1.37 0.40
N LYS A 68 -3.40 -0.18 0.93
CA LYS A 68 -3.79 1.01 0.18
C LYS A 68 -2.78 2.12 0.47
N ILE A 69 -2.12 2.62 -0.57
CA ILE A 69 -1.16 3.72 -0.47
C ILE A 69 -1.66 4.89 -1.30
N SER A 70 -1.88 6.03 -0.65
CA SER A 70 -2.22 7.31 -1.25
C SER A 70 -0.97 8.17 -1.33
N TYR A 71 -0.63 8.65 -2.52
CA TYR A 71 0.59 9.41 -2.78
C TYR A 71 0.35 10.51 -3.80
N LEU A 72 1.19 11.54 -3.78
CA LEU A 72 1.18 12.60 -4.78
C LEU A 72 1.96 12.17 -6.01
N SER A 73 1.28 12.09 -7.16
CA SER A 73 1.92 11.75 -8.43
C SER A 73 2.76 12.93 -8.91
N SER A 74 4.10 12.75 -8.97
CA SER A 74 5.04 13.79 -9.44
C SER A 74 4.75 14.31 -10.85
N LYS A 75 4.10 13.52 -11.71
CA LYS A 75 3.75 13.94 -13.08
C LYS A 75 2.63 14.99 -13.18
N ASN A 76 1.69 15.03 -12.24
CA ASN A 76 0.49 15.88 -12.36
C ASN A 76 0.09 16.55 -11.05
N ALA A 77 0.87 16.41 -9.98
CA ALA A 77 0.53 16.83 -8.61
C ALA A 77 -0.85 16.36 -8.12
N GLN A 78 -1.39 15.31 -8.75
CA GLN A 78 -2.67 14.72 -8.38
C GLN A 78 -2.45 13.59 -7.38
N GLN A 79 -3.33 13.52 -6.38
CA GLN A 79 -3.38 12.38 -5.47
C GLN A 79 -3.74 11.12 -6.26
N LYS A 80 -2.88 10.11 -6.18
CA LYS A 80 -3.12 8.78 -6.69
C LYS A 80 -3.21 7.81 -5.53
N VAL A 81 -4.03 6.79 -5.72
CA VAL A 81 -4.15 5.67 -4.81
C VAL A 81 -3.71 4.43 -5.55
N THR A 82 -2.86 3.63 -4.92
CA THR A 82 -2.53 2.29 -5.41
C THR A 82 -2.88 1.27 -4.34
N GLY A 83 -3.51 0.19 -4.78
CA GLY A 83 -3.80 -0.97 -3.96
C GLY A 83 -2.80 -2.07 -4.27
N PHE A 84 -2.39 -2.80 -3.24
CA PHE A 84 -1.59 -4.01 -3.35
C PHE A 84 -2.33 -5.16 -2.67
N ILE A 85 -2.30 -6.31 -3.33
CA ILE A 85 -2.77 -7.58 -2.76
C ILE A 85 -1.50 -8.36 -2.47
N PRO A 86 -0.84 -8.14 -1.32
CA PRO A 86 0.23 -9.02 -0.91
C PRO A 86 -0.29 -10.45 -0.96
N ASN A 87 0.40 -11.32 -1.71
CA ASN A 87 0.17 -12.74 -1.58
C ASN A 87 0.65 -13.09 -0.17
N THR A 88 -0.30 -13.27 0.75
CA THR A 88 -0.02 -13.97 2.00
C THR A 88 0.53 -15.32 1.56
N VAL A 89 1.81 -15.55 1.84
CA VAL A 89 2.33 -16.92 1.85
C VAL A 89 1.48 -17.62 2.89
N GLU A 90 0.47 -18.35 2.41
CA GLU A 90 -0.21 -19.34 3.22
C GLU A 90 0.90 -20.31 3.62
N ASP A 91 1.34 -20.20 4.87
CA ASP A 91 2.19 -21.19 5.50
C ASP A 91 1.43 -22.52 5.40
N LEU A 92 1.98 -23.42 4.57
CA LEU A 92 1.48 -24.75 4.26
C LEU A 92 1.52 -25.67 5.49
#